data_AF-A0A3P7NPV1-F1
#
_entry.id   AF-A0A3P7NPV1-F1
#
_cell.length_a   1.000
_cell.length_b   1.000
_cell.length_c   1.000
_cell.angle_alpha   90.00
_cell.angle_beta   90.00
_cell.angle_gamma   90.00
#
_symmetry.space_group_name_H-M   'P 1'
#
loop_
_entity.id
_entity.type
_entity.pdbx_description
1 polymer ?
#
loop_
_entity_poly.entity_id
_entity_poly.type
_entity_poly.pdbx_seq_one_letter_code
_entity_poly.pdbx_strand_id
1 'polypeptide(L)'
;MEFTDKGHLVVRLVCGSCYLFNTDLRVWIELFDALDPVKCHAAISMQRSCPSGPLCSLQHISKLTAPKTAALPLEISQYSSAQRQSLSEFLECQMQGAELVGSPAEFKFWLLRWFRHLVEDGEDERIRQVCMEFIGPFLSASKTSWQPTIKGISKRSLVKELLALFALNLRMQRLYVELKELLEQSQET
;
A
#
# COMPACT_ATOMS: atom_id res chain seq x y z
N MET A 1 9.10 -3.61 23.20
CA MET A 1 8.00 -4.48 22.77
C MET A 1 6.73 -3.76 23.15
N GLU A 2 5.77 -3.69 22.23
CA GLU A 2 4.55 -2.92 22.38
C GLU A 2 3.37 -3.76 21.88
N PHE A 3 2.16 -3.48 22.36
CA PHE A 3 0.94 -4.14 21.87
C PHE A 3 0.12 -3.14 21.07
N THR A 4 -0.45 -3.60 19.96
CA THR A 4 -1.46 -2.82 19.23
C THR A 4 -2.78 -2.81 20.00
N ASP A 5 -3.67 -1.86 19.72
CA ASP A 5 -5.02 -1.80 20.29
C ASP A 5 -5.84 -3.08 20.05
N LYS A 6 -5.45 -3.88 19.05
CA LYS A 6 -6.06 -5.17 18.72
C LYS A 6 -5.40 -6.37 19.41
N GLY A 7 -4.44 -6.14 20.30
CA GLY A 7 -3.75 -7.19 21.05
C GLY A 7 -2.59 -7.87 20.31
N HIS A 8 -2.25 -7.48 19.08
CA HIS A 8 -1.07 -7.99 18.39
C HIS A 8 0.22 -7.50 19.07
N LEU A 9 1.19 -8.41 19.24
CA LEU A 9 2.51 -8.08 19.78
C LEU A 9 3.38 -7.49 18.67
N VAL A 10 4.04 -6.36 18.95
CA VAL A 10 5.01 -5.73 18.07
C VAL A 10 6.38 -5.77 18.71
N VAL A 11 7.33 -6.36 17.98
CA VAL A 11 8.73 -6.48 18.35
C VAL A 11 9.56 -5.60 17.43
N ARG A 12 10.36 -4.73 18.03
CA ARG A 12 11.32 -3.89 17.34
C ARG A 12 12.72 -4.35 17.69
N LEU A 13 13.54 -4.49 16.66
CA LEU A 13 14.94 -4.84 16.81
C LEU A 13 15.79 -3.57 16.93
N VAL A 14 16.99 -3.71 17.51
CA VAL A 14 17.95 -2.60 17.65
C VAL A 14 18.42 -2.09 16.29
N CYS A 15 18.42 -2.94 15.25
CA CYS A 15 18.71 -2.53 13.87
C CYS A 15 17.65 -1.61 13.25
N GLY A 16 16.48 -1.46 13.88
CA GLY A 16 15.37 -0.64 13.40
C GLY A 16 14.23 -1.43 12.75
N SER A 17 14.45 -2.69 12.35
CA SER A 17 13.41 -3.55 11.78
C SER A 17 12.29 -3.84 12.79
N CYS A 18 11.07 -3.99 12.29
CA CYS A 18 9.85 -4.09 13.08
C CYS A 18 8.99 -5.26 12.59
N TYR A 19 8.54 -6.10 13.52
CA TYR A 19 7.74 -7.28 13.26
C TYR A 19 6.49 -7.27 14.15
N LEU A 20 5.37 -7.71 13.60
CA LEU A 20 4.10 -7.88 14.29
C LEU A 20 3.72 -9.35 14.30
N PHE A 21 3.43 -9.88 15.49
CA PHE A 21 2.91 -11.23 15.64
C PHE A 21 1.38 -11.21 15.57
N ASN A 22 0.84 -11.74 14.49
CA ASN A 22 -0.60 -11.88 14.31
C ASN A 22 -1.06 -13.11 15.11
N THR A 23 -1.86 -12.87 16.15
CA THR A 23 -2.31 -13.90 17.10
C THR A 23 -3.29 -14.88 16.48
N ASP A 24 -4.11 -14.43 15.54
CA ASP A 24 -5.15 -15.24 14.89
C ASP A 24 -4.52 -16.25 13.94
N LEU A 25 -3.58 -15.76 13.12
CA LEU A 25 -2.88 -16.58 12.11
C LEU A 25 -1.65 -17.29 12.68
N ARG A 26 -1.19 -16.89 13.88
CA ARG A 26 0.04 -17.39 14.54
C ARG A 26 1.30 -17.25 13.69
N VAL A 27 1.39 -16.14 12.96
CA VAL A 27 2.53 -15.83 12.08
C VAL A 27 3.17 -14.49 12.43
N TRP A 28 4.47 -14.39 12.17
CA TRP A 28 5.19 -13.13 12.20
C TRP A 28 5.04 -12.42 10.86
N ILE A 29 4.64 -11.15 10.91
CA ILE A 29 4.50 -10.27 9.76
C ILE A 29 5.56 -9.19 9.91
N GLU A 30 6.40 -9.02 8.89
CA GLU A 30 7.35 -7.92 8.83
C GLU A 30 6.60 -6.61 8.54
N LEU A 31 6.68 -5.64 9.46
CA LEU A 31 6.10 -4.32 9.27
C LEU A 31 7.09 -3.35 8.61
N PHE A 32 8.39 -3.55 8.85
CA PHE A 32 9.44 -2.71 8.28
C PHE A 32 10.79 -3.42 8.39
N ASP A 33 11.55 -3.44 7.30
CA ASP A 33 12.95 -3.85 7.30
C ASP A 33 13.88 -2.63 7.19
N ALA A 34 14.63 -2.39 8.27
CA ALA A 34 15.61 -1.31 8.34
C ALA A 34 16.98 -1.67 7.73
N LEU A 35 17.19 -2.94 7.36
CA LEU A 35 18.43 -3.39 6.73
C LEU A 35 18.46 -3.08 5.24
N ASP A 36 17.28 -2.99 4.61
CA ASP A 36 17.17 -2.58 3.21
C ASP A 36 17.29 -1.04 3.07
N PRO A 37 18.34 -0.55 2.37
CA PRO A 37 18.57 0.88 2.22
C PRO A 37 17.49 1.58 1.38
N VAL A 38 16.88 0.89 0.42
CA VAL A 38 15.81 1.44 -0.44
C VAL A 38 14.56 1.64 0.40
N LYS A 39 14.17 0.63 1.19
CA LYS A 39 13.02 0.72 2.11
C LYS A 39 13.21 1.83 3.14
N CYS A 40 14.41 1.96 3.71
CA CYS A 40 14.74 3.05 4.62
C CYS A 40 14.63 4.42 3.97
N HIS A 41 15.20 4.58 2.77
CA HIS A 41 15.15 5.85 2.06
C HIS A 41 13.71 6.24 1.71
N ALA A 42 12.91 5.30 1.21
CA ALA A 42 11.50 5.51 0.92
C ALA A 42 10.70 5.88 2.18
N ALA A 43 10.90 5.15 3.28
CA ALA A 43 10.25 5.41 4.56
C ALA A 43 10.53 6.84 5.07
N ILE A 44 11.80 7.25 5.09
CA ILE A 44 12.21 8.59 5.54
C ILE A 44 11.64 9.68 4.62
N SER A 45 11.69 9.48 3.31
CA SER A 45 11.18 10.43 2.31
C SER A 45 9.67 10.65 2.45
N MET A 46 8.91 9.57 2.64
CA MET A 46 7.45 9.62 2.69
C MET A 46 6.89 9.95 4.08
N GLN A 47 7.71 9.86 5.14
CA GLN A 47 7.27 10.02 6.53
C GLN A 47 6.52 11.33 6.77
N ARG A 48 7.00 12.45 6.24
CA ARG A 48 6.41 13.78 6.48
C ARG A 48 5.02 13.95 5.88
N SER A 49 4.74 13.20 4.81
CA SER A 49 3.43 13.25 4.13
C SER A 49 2.46 12.23 4.70
N CYS A 50 2.97 11.20 5.39
CA CYS A 50 2.16 10.12 5.94
C CYS A 50 1.26 10.64 7.06
N PRO A 51 -0.06 10.32 7.03
CA PRO A 51 -0.95 10.61 8.15
C PRO A 51 -0.41 10.03 9.44
N SER A 52 -0.58 10.74 10.55
CA SER A 52 -0.29 10.17 11.86
C SER A 52 -1.27 9.03 12.14
N GLY A 53 -0.74 7.88 12.56
CA GLY A 53 -1.53 6.72 12.87
C GLY A 53 -0.71 5.62 13.55
N PRO A 54 -1.34 4.50 13.90
CA PRO A 54 -0.70 3.41 14.63
C PRO A 54 0.47 2.79 13.87
N LEU A 55 0.43 2.69 12.53
CA LEU A 55 1.56 2.09 11.79
C LEU A 55 2.83 2.95 11.94
N CYS A 56 2.72 4.25 11.70
CA CYS A 56 3.81 5.21 11.83
C CYS A 56 4.38 5.23 13.26
N SER A 57 3.51 5.22 14.27
CA SER A 57 3.89 5.11 15.68
C SER A 57 4.66 3.82 15.96
N LEU A 58 4.17 2.68 15.48
CA LEU A 58 4.77 1.35 15.67
C LEU A 58 6.03 1.13 14.84
N GLN A 59 6.31 1.93 13.81
CA GLN A 59 7.54 1.81 13.01
C GLN A 59 8.63 2.77 13.45
N HIS A 60 8.30 3.87 14.15
CA HIS A 60 9.29 4.88 14.60
C HIS A 60 10.30 5.28 13.52
N ILE A 61 9.84 5.49 12.29
CA ILE A 61 10.69 5.86 11.15
C ILE A 61 11.53 7.12 11.49
N SER A 62 11.01 8.02 12.34
CA SER A 62 11.72 9.24 12.78
C SER A 62 12.97 8.97 13.61
N LYS A 63 13.08 7.78 14.22
CA LYS A 63 14.23 7.37 15.02
C LYS A 63 15.28 6.64 14.18
N LEU A 64 14.98 6.32 12.91
CA LEU A 64 15.96 5.75 12.02
C LEU A 64 17.03 6.80 11.76
N THR A 65 18.27 6.46 12.08
CA THR A 65 19.41 7.20 11.54
C THR A 65 19.36 7.06 10.03
N ALA A 66 19.34 8.17 9.31
CA ALA A 66 19.42 8.14 7.86
C ALA A 66 20.55 7.19 7.45
N PRO A 67 20.30 6.23 6.54
CA PRO A 67 21.38 5.45 5.96
C PRO A 67 22.46 6.42 5.46
N LYS A 68 23.71 5.99 5.35
CA LYS A 68 24.70 6.76 4.59
C LYS A 68 24.23 6.74 3.12
N THR A 69 23.30 7.63 2.77
CA THR A 69 22.48 7.70 1.55
C THR A 69 23.25 8.12 0.31
N ALA A 70 24.58 8.17 0.39
CA ALA A 70 25.45 8.63 -0.71
C ALA A 70 25.35 7.77 -1.98
N ALA A 71 24.72 6.58 -1.92
CA ALA A 71 24.67 5.62 -3.02
C ALA A 71 23.28 5.44 -3.65
N LEU A 72 22.20 6.02 -3.12
CA LEU A 72 20.87 5.87 -3.70
C LEU A 72 20.55 7.06 -4.62
N PRO A 73 19.98 6.80 -5.82
CA PRO A 73 19.54 7.88 -6.69
C PRO A 73 18.50 8.77 -5.99
N LEU A 74 18.59 10.08 -6.24
CA LEU A 74 17.63 11.05 -5.73
C LEU A 74 16.25 10.89 -6.38
N GLU A 75 16.21 10.38 -7.62
CA GLU A 75 14.98 10.10 -8.34
C GLU A 75 14.69 8.60 -8.47
N ILE A 76 13.43 8.21 -8.23
CA ILE A 76 12.93 6.84 -8.42
C ILE A 76 13.08 6.38 -9.88
N SER A 77 13.02 7.33 -10.83
CA SER A 77 13.24 7.07 -12.26
C SER A 77 14.60 6.41 -12.55
N GLN A 78 15.59 6.66 -11.70
CA GLN A 78 16.97 6.17 -11.83
C GLN A 78 17.20 4.85 -11.07
N TYR A 79 16.17 4.29 -10.41
CA TYR A 79 16.30 3.04 -9.68
C TYR A 79 16.57 1.88 -10.65
N SER A 80 17.50 1.00 -10.27
CA SER A 80 17.67 -0.29 -10.93
C SER A 80 16.41 -1.15 -10.77
N SER A 81 16.26 -2.20 -11.58
CA SER A 81 15.13 -3.13 -11.46
C SER A 81 15.00 -3.71 -10.04
N ALA A 82 16.12 -4.08 -9.41
CA ALA A 82 16.13 -4.58 -8.03
C ALA A 82 15.69 -3.52 -7.00
N GLN A 83 16.07 -2.25 -7.20
CA GLN A 83 15.65 -1.16 -6.34
C GLN A 83 14.16 -0.84 -6.49
N ARG A 84 13.62 -0.90 -7.71
CA ARG A 84 12.17 -0.76 -7.94
C ARG A 84 11.39 -1.90 -7.28
N GLN A 85 11.88 -3.13 -7.41
CA GLN A 85 11.26 -4.28 -6.73
C GLN A 85 11.23 -4.09 -5.20
N SER A 86 12.35 -3.70 -4.58
CA SER A 86 12.39 -3.43 -3.13
C SER A 86 11.44 -2.29 -2.71
N LEU A 87 11.32 -1.24 -3.53
CA LEU A 87 10.36 -0.16 -3.30
C LEU A 87 8.91 -0.67 -3.38
N SER A 88 8.59 -1.49 -4.38
CA SER A 88 7.27 -2.10 -4.55
C SER A 88 6.89 -2.95 -3.34
N GLU A 89 7.79 -3.84 -2.91
CA GLU A 89 7.62 -4.69 -1.73
C GLU A 89 7.41 -3.84 -0.47
N PHE A 90 8.17 -2.76 -0.30
CA PHE A 90 7.97 -1.83 0.82
C PHE A 90 6.58 -1.20 0.80
N LEU A 91 6.15 -0.65 -0.34
CA LEU A 91 4.85 0.00 -0.46
C LEU A 91 3.69 -0.97 -0.20
N GLU A 92 3.81 -2.22 -0.69
CA GLU A 92 2.84 -3.27 -0.41
C GLU A 92 2.81 -3.64 1.08
N CYS A 93 3.98 -3.81 1.72
CA CYS A 93 4.08 -4.06 3.15
C CYS A 93 3.48 -2.93 3.98
N GLN A 94 3.69 -1.67 3.60
CA GLN A 94 3.10 -0.53 4.30
C GLN A 94 1.58 -0.49 4.18
N MET A 95 1.04 -0.79 2.99
CA MET A 95 -0.40 -0.88 2.75
C MET A 95 -1.02 -1.99 3.61
N GLN A 96 -0.47 -3.22 3.54
CA GLN A 96 -0.96 -4.36 4.31
C GLN A 96 -0.81 -4.14 5.83
N GLY A 97 0.32 -3.56 6.25
CA GLY A 97 0.58 -3.21 7.64
C GLY A 97 -0.44 -2.21 8.18
N ALA A 98 -0.77 -1.16 7.40
CA ALA A 98 -1.78 -0.17 7.77
C ALA A 98 -3.18 -0.79 7.90
N GLU A 99 -3.53 -1.70 7.01
CA GLU A 99 -4.79 -2.45 7.09
C GLU A 99 -4.85 -3.32 8.36
N LEU A 100 -3.75 -4.02 8.66
CA LEU A 100 -3.62 -4.91 9.81
C LEU A 100 -3.80 -4.16 11.13
N VAL A 101 -3.08 -3.05 11.31
CA VAL A 101 -3.23 -2.19 12.49
C VAL A 101 -4.55 -1.43 12.50
N GLY A 102 -5.28 -1.41 11.37
CA GLY A 102 -6.64 -0.84 11.27
C GLY A 102 -6.66 0.66 11.09
N SER A 103 -5.65 1.24 10.45
CA SER A 103 -5.57 2.66 10.18
C SER A 103 -6.08 3.00 8.78
N PRO A 104 -7.31 3.52 8.63
CA PRO A 104 -7.86 3.83 7.31
C PRO A 104 -7.08 4.93 6.58
N ALA A 105 -6.63 5.96 7.31
CA ALA A 105 -5.87 7.06 6.73
C ALA A 105 -4.51 6.61 6.20
N GLU A 106 -3.76 5.83 6.98
CA GLU A 106 -2.47 5.27 6.54
C GLU A 106 -2.67 4.27 5.40
N PHE A 107 -3.70 3.40 5.47
CA PHE A 107 -4.01 2.44 4.42
C PHE A 107 -4.23 3.13 3.07
N LYS A 108 -5.11 4.13 3.05
CA LYS A 108 -5.39 4.91 1.84
C LYS A 108 -4.13 5.61 1.32
N PHE A 109 -3.34 6.20 2.22
CA PHE A 109 -2.10 6.90 1.87
C PHE A 109 -1.10 5.97 1.15
N TRP A 110 -0.88 4.77 1.70
CA TRP A 110 0.05 3.79 1.15
C TRP A 110 -0.49 3.12 -0.11
N LEU A 111 -1.78 2.80 -0.17
CA LEU A 111 -2.45 2.27 -1.35
C LEU A 111 -2.26 3.18 -2.57
N LEU A 112 -2.48 4.49 -2.44
CA LEU A 112 -2.32 5.44 -3.54
C LEU A 112 -0.88 5.50 -4.07
N ARG A 113 0.12 5.27 -3.21
CA ARG A 113 1.54 5.30 -3.58
C ARG A 113 1.97 4.00 -4.22
N TRP A 114 1.59 2.88 -3.64
CA TRP A 114 1.76 1.56 -4.21
C TRP A 114 1.15 1.49 -5.62
N PHE A 115 -0.09 1.96 -5.78
CA PHE A 115 -0.76 1.95 -7.07
C PHE A 115 -0.11 2.90 -8.09
N ARG A 116 0.36 4.08 -7.66
CA ARG A 116 1.14 4.97 -8.53
C ARG A 116 2.40 4.27 -9.04
N HIS A 117 3.08 3.52 -8.17
CA HIS A 117 4.26 2.76 -8.57
C HIS A 117 3.93 1.69 -9.61
N LEU A 118 2.81 0.95 -9.46
CA LEU A 118 2.32 0.02 -10.50
C LEU A 118 2.04 0.71 -11.83
N VAL A 119 1.48 1.92 -11.80
CA VAL A 119 1.22 2.73 -13.01
C VAL A 119 2.52 3.13 -13.70
N GLU A 120 3.54 3.50 -12.92
CA GLU A 120 4.86 3.86 -13.43
C GLU A 120 5.61 2.65 -14.03
N ASP A 121 5.49 1.48 -13.41
CA ASP A 121 6.08 0.22 -13.88
C ASP A 121 5.28 -0.44 -15.01
N GLY A 122 4.06 0.02 -15.28
CA GLY A 122 3.21 -0.47 -16.37
C GLY A 122 2.60 -1.84 -16.11
N GLU A 123 2.30 -2.16 -14.85
CA GLU A 123 1.68 -3.43 -14.46
C GLU A 123 0.15 -3.45 -14.70
N ASP A 124 -0.25 -3.35 -15.97
CA ASP A 124 -1.66 -3.25 -16.39
C ASP A 124 -2.54 -4.36 -15.79
N GLU A 125 -2.05 -5.60 -15.75
CA GLU A 125 -2.80 -6.74 -15.23
C GLU A 125 -3.00 -6.66 -13.71
N ARG A 126 -1.97 -6.24 -12.98
CA ARG A 126 -2.06 -6.06 -11.52
C ARG A 126 -3.02 -4.93 -11.18
N ILE A 127 -2.96 -3.83 -11.93
CA ILE A 127 -3.89 -2.70 -11.80
C ILE A 127 -5.33 -3.14 -12.08
N ARG A 128 -5.55 -3.88 -13.17
CA ARG A 128 -6.87 -4.44 -13.50
C ARG A 128 -7.38 -5.31 -12.36
N GLN A 129 -6.57 -6.24 -11.86
CA GLN A 129 -6.94 -7.14 -10.78
C GLN A 129 -7.41 -6.38 -9.52
N VAL A 130 -6.63 -5.41 -9.06
CA VAL A 130 -6.94 -4.61 -7.87
C VAL A 130 -8.23 -3.82 -8.05
N CYS A 131 -8.38 -3.14 -9.20
CA CYS A 131 -9.57 -2.37 -9.50
C CYS A 131 -10.82 -3.25 -9.57
N MET A 132 -10.74 -4.42 -10.21
CA MET A 132 -11.85 -5.38 -10.26
C MET A 132 -12.22 -5.90 -8.87
N GLU A 133 -11.24 -6.23 -8.03
CA GLU A 133 -11.49 -6.64 -6.64
C GLU A 133 -12.20 -5.53 -5.84
N PHE A 134 -11.87 -4.27 -6.11
CA PHE A 134 -12.46 -3.13 -5.41
C PHE A 134 -13.81 -2.69 -5.96
N ILE A 135 -14.07 -2.87 -7.25
CA ILE A 135 -15.39 -2.65 -7.87
C ILE A 135 -16.38 -3.70 -7.36
N GLY A 136 -15.91 -4.94 -7.23
CA GLY A 136 -16.70 -6.09 -6.82
C GLY A 136 -17.38 -6.82 -7.98
N PRO A 137 -18.04 -7.95 -7.69
CA PRO A 137 -18.73 -8.75 -8.71
C PRO A 137 -19.94 -7.99 -9.28
N PHE A 138 -20.13 -8.08 -10.60
CA PHE A 138 -21.27 -7.47 -11.32
C PHE A 138 -22.56 -8.29 -11.21
N LEU A 139 -22.45 -9.57 -10.85
CA LEU A 139 -23.58 -10.50 -10.80
C LEU A 139 -23.95 -10.78 -9.34
N SER A 140 -25.15 -10.36 -8.95
CA SER A 140 -25.81 -10.62 -7.65
C SER A 140 -26.03 -12.13 -7.36
N ALA A 141 -25.72 -13.02 -8.31
CA ALA A 141 -26.16 -14.42 -8.31
C ALA A 141 -25.26 -15.42 -7.56
N SER A 142 -24.31 -14.98 -6.74
CA SER A 142 -23.57 -15.90 -5.86
C SER A 142 -23.22 -15.22 -4.56
N LYS A 143 -23.25 -15.98 -3.46
CA LYS A 143 -22.83 -15.54 -2.11
C LYS A 143 -21.35 -15.15 -2.16
N THR A 144 -21.04 -13.96 -2.66
CA THR A 144 -19.68 -13.45 -2.65
C THR A 144 -19.40 -12.89 -1.25
N SER A 145 -18.24 -13.20 -0.69
CA SER A 145 -17.75 -12.61 0.56
C SER A 145 -17.30 -11.15 0.38
N TRP A 146 -17.61 -10.54 -0.78
CA TRP A 146 -17.16 -9.21 -1.14
C TRP A 146 -17.81 -8.17 -0.23
N GLN A 147 -16.97 -7.37 0.42
CA GLN A 147 -17.40 -6.25 1.25
C GLN A 147 -17.19 -4.93 0.50
N PRO A 148 -18.18 -4.02 0.48
CA PRO A 148 -18.08 -2.74 -0.23
C PRO A 148 -17.12 -1.74 0.45
N THR A 149 -16.72 -2.02 1.69
CA THR A 149 -15.86 -1.15 2.49
C THR A 149 -14.65 -1.88 3.06
N ILE A 150 -13.50 -1.20 3.10
CA ILE A 150 -12.29 -1.63 3.83
C ILE A 150 -12.07 -0.62 4.95
N LYS A 151 -12.13 -1.08 6.22
CA LYS A 151 -11.93 -0.24 7.41
C LYS A 151 -12.77 1.07 7.40
N GLY A 152 -13.99 1.00 6.88
CA GLY A 152 -14.90 2.15 6.79
C GLY A 152 -14.71 3.04 5.55
N ILE A 153 -13.74 2.74 4.67
CA ILE A 153 -13.56 3.42 3.39
C ILE A 153 -14.29 2.66 2.29
N SER A 154 -15.07 3.35 1.46
CA SER A 154 -15.70 2.76 0.27
C SER A 154 -14.65 2.32 -0.75
N LYS A 155 -14.65 1.03 -1.12
CA LYS A 155 -13.74 0.48 -2.14
C LYS A 155 -13.94 1.17 -3.49
N ARG A 156 -15.20 1.41 -3.88
CA ARG A 156 -15.54 2.13 -5.12
C ARG A 156 -15.07 3.58 -5.11
N SER A 157 -15.10 4.25 -3.95
CA SER A 157 -14.49 5.60 -3.82
C SER A 157 -12.98 5.55 -4.00
N LEU A 158 -12.30 4.53 -3.46
CA LEU A 158 -10.87 4.34 -3.69
C LEU A 158 -10.58 4.13 -5.17
N VAL A 159 -11.35 3.31 -5.88
CA VAL A 159 -11.17 3.10 -7.33
C VAL A 159 -11.24 4.42 -8.09
N LYS A 160 -12.18 5.32 -7.78
CA LYS A 160 -12.24 6.66 -8.42
C LYS A 160 -10.94 7.42 -8.26
N GLU A 161 -10.35 7.40 -7.07
CA GLU A 161 -9.08 8.06 -6.79
C GLU A 161 -7.89 7.36 -7.47
N LEU A 162 -7.91 6.02 -7.55
CA LEU A 162 -6.89 5.24 -8.24
C LEU A 162 -6.91 5.48 -9.76
N LEU A 163 -8.09 5.49 -10.37
CA LEU A 163 -8.27 5.81 -11.80
C LEU A 163 -7.72 7.20 -12.15
N ALA A 164 -7.88 8.17 -11.26
CA ALA A 164 -7.35 9.52 -11.46
C ALA A 164 -5.81 9.56 -11.54
N LEU A 165 -5.10 8.58 -10.96
CA LEU A 165 -3.64 8.53 -10.99
C LEU A 165 -3.06 8.28 -12.39
N PHE A 166 -3.84 7.69 -13.30
CA PHE A 166 -3.40 7.35 -14.65
C PHE A 166 -4.37 7.81 -15.75
N ALA A 167 -5.36 8.64 -15.41
CA ALA A 167 -6.34 9.16 -16.37
C ALA A 167 -5.71 9.91 -17.56
N LEU A 168 -4.55 10.55 -17.34
CA LEU A 168 -3.80 11.26 -18.38
C LEU A 168 -2.72 10.41 -19.06
N ASN A 169 -2.54 9.15 -18.63
CA ASN A 169 -1.56 8.26 -19.22
C ASN A 169 -2.12 7.65 -20.51
N LEU A 170 -1.73 8.21 -21.66
CA LEU A 170 -2.20 7.78 -22.98
C LEU A 170 -1.95 6.29 -23.26
N ARG A 171 -0.89 5.70 -22.70
CA ARG A 171 -0.61 4.26 -22.87
C ARG A 171 -1.67 3.38 -22.20
N MET A 172 -2.21 3.85 -21.08
CA MET A 172 -3.17 3.13 -20.26
C MET A 172 -4.62 3.54 -20.51
N GLN A 173 -4.87 4.35 -21.55
CA GLN A 173 -6.20 4.91 -21.83
C GLN A 173 -7.26 3.82 -22.04
N ARG A 174 -6.89 2.71 -22.69
CA ARG A 174 -7.81 1.56 -22.89
C ARG A 174 -8.22 0.94 -21.55
N LEU A 175 -7.26 0.69 -20.67
CA LEU A 175 -7.52 0.14 -19.33
C LEU A 175 -8.34 1.11 -18.47
N TYR A 176 -8.05 2.41 -18.56
CA TYR A 176 -8.81 3.44 -17.87
C TYR A 176 -10.29 3.44 -18.27
N VAL A 177 -10.58 3.42 -19.57
CA VAL A 177 -11.96 3.39 -20.08
C VAL A 177 -12.68 2.12 -19.62
N GLU A 178 -12.05 0.96 -19.79
CA GLU A 178 -12.58 -0.34 -19.34
C GLU A 178 -12.98 -0.30 -17.85
N LEU A 179 -12.04 0.08 -16.97
CA LEU A 179 -12.29 0.10 -15.53
C LEU A 179 -13.30 1.19 -15.10
N LYS A 180 -13.33 2.32 -15.80
CA LYS A 180 -14.29 3.39 -15.54
C LYS A 180 -15.72 2.96 -15.89
N GLU A 181 -15.93 2.35 -17.05
CA GLU A 181 -17.24 1.82 -17.47
C GLU A 181 -17.73 0.76 -16.49
N LEU A 182 -16.85 -0.17 -16.09
CA LEU A 182 -17.17 -1.19 -15.09
C LEU A 182 -17.55 -0.56 -13.74
N LEU A 183 -16.82 0.46 -13.29
CA LEU A 183 -17.17 1.17 -12.06
C LEU A 183 -18.55 1.81 -12.15
N GLU A 184 -18.88 2.47 -13.27
CA GLU A 184 -20.17 3.12 -13.51
C GLU A 184 -21.32 2.10 -13.51
N GLN A 185 -21.19 0.99 -14.23
CA GLN A 185 -22.18 -0.10 -14.25
C GLN A 185 -22.46 -0.68 -12.85
N SER A 186 -21.42 -0.77 -12.00
CA SER A 186 -21.59 -1.25 -10.63
C SER A 186 -22.37 -0.29 -9.72
N GLN A 187 -22.50 1.00 -10.09
CA GLN A 187 -23.27 2.00 -9.33
C GLN A 187 -24.75 2.04 -9.72
N GLU A 188 -25.11 1.55 -10.90
CA GLU A 188 -26.48 1.52 -11.42
C GLU A 188 -27.28 0.29 -10.95
N THR A 189 -26.59 -0.66 -10.31
CA THR A 189 -27.15 -1.90 -9.73
C THR A 189 -27.25 -1.81 -8.21
#